data_AF-A0A7W9Q2H1-F1
#
_entry.id   AF-A0A7W9Q2H1-F1
#
_cell.length_a   1.000
_cell.length_b   1.000
_cell.length_c   1.000
_cell.angle_alpha   90.00
_cell.angle_beta   90.00
_cell.angle_gamma   90.00
#
_symmetry.space_group_name_H-M   'P 1'
#
loop_
_entity.id
_entity.type
_entity.pdbx_description
1 polymer ?
#
loop_
_entity_poly.entity_id
_entity_poly.type
_entity_poly.pdbx_seq_one_letter_code
_entity_poly.pdbx_strand_id
1 'polypeptide(L)' 'MTDDEPVEHATSQLPIVTATDGHAYIGADAVVALLRAIAESCRNLADDPDCSLRGAAEAIDLEADNLDCLAIERTA' A
#
# COMPACT_ATOMS: atom_id res chain seq x y z
N MET A 1 10.29 -25.45 21.72
CA MET A 1 10.12 -24.05 22.12
C MET A 1 9.22 -23.43 21.08
N THR A 2 7.95 -23.23 21.41
CA THR A 2 6.99 -22.58 20.53
C THR A 2 7.22 -21.08 20.63
N ASP A 3 7.71 -20.48 19.56
CA ASP A 3 7.70 -19.03 19.36
C ASP A 3 6.23 -18.59 19.28
N ASP A 4 5.66 -18.24 20.43
CA ASP A 4 4.32 -17.67 20.58
C ASP A 4 4.43 -16.14 20.75
N GLU A 5 5.34 -15.51 20.00
CA GLU A 5 5.30 -14.06 19.86
C GLU A 5 4.02 -13.71 19.09
N PRO A 6 3.18 -12.81 19.61
CA PRO A 6 1.97 -12.41 18.90
C PRO A 6 2.37 -11.85 17.54
N VAL A 7 1.86 -12.48 16.46
CA VAL A 7 2.08 -12.00 15.10
C VAL A 7 1.46 -10.61 15.00
N GLU A 8 2.31 -9.59 14.89
CA GLU A 8 1.84 -8.24 14.61
C GLU A 8 1.23 -8.25 13.21
N HIS A 9 -0.10 -8.12 13.14
CA HIS A 9 -0.78 -8.01 11.86
C HIS A 9 -0.38 -6.69 11.20
N ALA A 10 0.06 -6.73 9.94
CA ALA A 10 0.41 -5.53 9.16
C ALA A 10 -0.72 -4.49 9.13
N THR A 11 -1.98 -4.93 9.22
CA THR A 11 -3.15 -4.06 9.32
C THR A 11 -3.16 -3.17 10.57
N SER A 12 -2.45 -3.57 11.63
CA SER A 12 -2.30 -2.79 12.87
C SER A 12 -1.45 -1.54 12.67
N GLN A 13 -0.66 -1.47 11.60
CA GLN A 13 0.20 -0.33 11.27
C GLN A 13 -0.42 0.62 10.24
N LEU A 14 -1.64 0.32 9.75
CA LEU A 14 -2.33 1.20 8.80
C LEU A 14 -2.85 2.46 9.53
N PRO A 15 -2.50 3.67 9.06
CA PRO A 15 -2.93 4.92 9.69
C PRO A 15 -4.40 5.23 9.32
N ILE A 16 -5.32 4.50 9.95
CA ILE A 16 -6.76 4.71 9.79
C ILE A 16 -7.19 5.86 10.70
N VAL A 17 -7.80 6.88 10.10
CA VAL A 17 -8.33 8.06 10.79
C VAL A 17 -9.86 8.06 10.74
N THR A 18 -10.51 8.47 11.83
CA THR A 18 -11.95 8.71 11.85
C THR A 18 -12.22 10.17 11.51
N ALA A 19 -12.99 10.43 10.44
CA ALA A 19 -13.35 11.79 10.06
C ALA A 19 -14.58 12.30 10.83
N THR A 20 -14.93 13.57 10.62
CA THR A 20 -16.04 14.24 11.33
C THR A 20 -17.42 13.70 10.98
N ASP A 21 -17.54 12.96 9.88
CA ASP A 21 -18.75 12.23 9.48
C ASP A 21 -18.88 10.87 10.20
N GLY A 22 -17.92 10.50 11.03
CA GLY A 22 -17.91 9.23 11.78
C GLY A 22 -17.44 8.03 10.95
N HIS A 23 -17.00 8.23 9.71
CA HIS A 23 -16.47 7.16 8.87
C HIS A 23 -14.94 7.04 9.02
N ALA A 24 -14.42 5.84 8.75
CA ALA A 24 -12.99 5.53 8.78
C ALA A 24 -12.38 5.76 7.40
N TYR A 25 -11.23 6.42 7.36
CA TYR A 25 -10.49 6.79 6.16
C TYR A 25 -9.01 6.45 6.30
N ILE A 26 -8.32 6.32 5.17
CA ILE A 26 -6.87 6.30 5.10
C ILE A 26 -6.46 7.50 4.25
N GLY A 27 -5.43 8.22 4.70
CA GLY A 27 -4.86 9.34 3.93
C GLY A 27 -4.34 8.88 2.58
N ALA A 28 -4.50 9.70 1.53
CA ALA A 28 -4.05 9.33 0.19
C ALA A 28 -2.53 9.09 0.14
N ASP A 29 -1.76 9.87 0.90
CA ASP A 29 -0.32 9.69 1.12
C ASP A 29 0.03 8.31 1.69
N ALA A 30 -0.73 7.85 2.69
CA ALA A 30 -0.55 6.53 3.29
C ALA A 30 -0.94 5.40 2.31
N VAL A 31 -1.98 5.60 1.50
CA VAL A 31 -2.34 4.64 0.43
C VAL A 31 -1.24 4.58 -0.63
N VAL A 32 -0.70 5.72 -1.06
CA VAL A 32 0.44 5.77 -2.00
C VAL A 32 1.64 5.02 -1.42
N ALA A 33 2.01 5.28 -0.17
CA ALA A 33 3.11 4.58 0.49
C ALA A 33 2.89 3.05 0.54
N LEU A 34 1.67 2.62 0.83
CA LEU A 34 1.29 1.20 0.81
C LEU A 34 1.43 0.59 -0.59
N LEU A 35 0.92 1.26 -1.63
CA LEU A 35 1.04 0.79 -3.02
C LEU A 35 2.51 0.64 -3.43
N ARG A 36 3.37 1.60 -3.07
CA ARG A 36 4.81 1.52 -3.32
C ARG A 36 5.47 0.35 -2.60
N ALA A 37 5.09 0.08 -1.35
CA ALA A 37 5.60 -1.07 -0.60
C ALA A 37 5.18 -2.41 -1.25
N ILE A 38 3.95 -2.50 -1.77
CA ILE A 38 3.48 -3.68 -2.50
C ILE A 38 4.27 -3.85 -3.81
N ALA A 39 4.44 -2.78 -4.60
CA ALA A 39 5.22 -2.82 -5.83
C ALA A 39 6.67 -3.26 -5.56
N GLU A 40 7.27 -2.80 -4.46
CA GLU A 40 8.60 -3.22 -4.03
C GLU A 40 8.65 -4.71 -3.65
N SER A 41 7.65 -5.19 -2.91
CA SER A 41 7.53 -6.62 -2.61
C SER A 41 7.37 -7.45 -3.90
N CYS A 42 6.61 -6.97 -4.88
CA CYS A 42 6.48 -7.62 -6.17
C CYS A 42 7.81 -7.68 -6.91
N ARG A 43 8.60 -6.60 -6.92
CA ARG A 43 9.95 -6.58 -7.49
C ARG A 43 10.90 -7.56 -6.80
N ASN A 44 10.86 -7.66 -5.47
CA ASN A 44 11.70 -8.57 -4.69
C ASN A 44 11.39 -10.05 -4.93
N LEU A 45 10.18 -10.36 -5.39
CA LEU A 45 9.74 -11.71 -5.71
C LEU A 45 9.73 -11.98 -7.23
N ALA A 46 10.11 -11.00 -8.06
CA ALA A 46 9.96 -11.05 -9.51
C ALA A 46 10.90 -12.01 -10.26
N ASP A 47 11.82 -12.66 -9.55
CA ASP A 47 12.67 -13.71 -10.11
C ASP A 47 11.94 -15.08 -10.21
N ASP A 48 10.68 -15.14 -9.76
CA ASP A 48 9.82 -16.31 -9.97
C ASP A 48 9.37 -16.41 -11.45
N PRO A 49 9.76 -17.48 -12.18
CA PRO A 49 9.51 -17.62 -13.61
C PRO A 49 8.04 -17.83 -13.99
N ASP A 50 7.17 -18.18 -13.03
CA ASP A 50 5.76 -18.50 -13.29
C ASP A 50 4.82 -17.32 -13.00
N CYS A 51 5.33 -16.20 -12.48
CA CYS A 51 4.55 -15.01 -12.17
C CYS A 51 5.29 -13.73 -12.58
N SER A 52 4.77 -12.98 -13.57
CA SER A 52 5.33 -11.68 -13.95
C SER A 52 4.95 -10.61 -12.91
N LEU A 53 5.58 -10.67 -11.74
CA LEU A 53 5.41 -9.68 -10.68
C LEU A 53 6.06 -8.34 -11.04
N ARG A 54 6.96 -8.32 -12.03
CA ARG A 54 7.52 -7.08 -12.59
C ARG A 54 6.45 -6.21 -13.24
N GLY A 55 5.60 -6.79 -14.09
CA GLY A 55 4.50 -6.05 -14.70
C GLY A 55 3.45 -5.60 -13.68
N ALA A 56 3.20 -6.41 -12.65
CA ALA A 56 2.33 -6.01 -11.54
C ALA A 56 2.90 -4.81 -10.76
N ALA A 57 4.21 -4.82 -10.46
CA ALA A 57 4.86 -3.70 -9.79
C ALA A 57 4.75 -2.40 -10.59
N GLU A 58 5.01 -2.44 -11.90
CA GLU A 58 4.90 -1.28 -12.80
C GLU A 58 3.47 -0.72 -12.85
N ALA A 59 2.46 -1.59 -12.91
CA ALA A 59 1.06 -1.16 -12.90
C ALA A 59 0.66 -0.53 -11.56
N ILE A 60 1.12 -1.09 -10.43
CA ILE A 60 0.86 -0.54 -9.09
C ILE A 60 1.52 0.82 -8.92
N ASP A 61 2.75 0.98 -9.43
CA ASP A 61 3.46 2.26 -9.41
C ASP A 61 2.70 3.34 -10.18
N LEU A 62 2.16 3.02 -11.37
CA LEU A 62 1.36 3.94 -12.18
C LEU A 62 0.09 4.40 -11.44
N GLU A 63 -0.61 3.48 -10.78
CA GLU A 63 -1.81 3.84 -10.01
C GLU A 63 -1.47 4.66 -8.76
N ALA A 64 -0.32 4.43 -8.14
CA ALA A 64 0.15 5.25 -7.03
C ALA A 64 0.43 6.70 -7.49
N ASP A 65 1.06 6.89 -8.66
CA ASP A 65 1.27 8.21 -9.26
C ASP A 65 -0.06 8.92 -9.59
N ASN A 66 -1.02 8.18 -10.15
CA ASN A 66 -2.35 8.70 -10.45
C ASN A 66 -3.10 9.15 -9.19
N LEU A 67 -3.06 8.35 -8.12
CA LEU A 67 -3.69 8.70 -6.85
C LEU A 67 -3.06 9.96 -6.22
N ASP A 68 -1.74 10.09 -6.30
CA ASP A 68 -1.04 11.27 -5.78
C ASP A 68 -1.47 12.55 -6.53
N CYS A 69 -1.55 12.48 -7.86
CA CYS A 69 -2.10 13.56 -8.68
C CYS A 69 -3.53 13.93 -8.27
N LEU A 70 -4.41 12.94 -8.13
CA LEU A 70 -5.79 13.15 -7.70
C LEU A 70 -5.89 13.75 -6.30
N ALA A 71 -5.03 13.36 -5.37
CA ALA A 71 -5.00 13.91 -4.03
C ALA A 71 -4.64 15.41 -4.04
N ILE A 72 -3.64 15.79 -4.85
CA ILE A 72 -3.26 17.19 -5.05
C ILE A 72 -4.44 17.99 -5.63
N GLU A 73 -5.08 17.50 -6.69
CA GLU A 73 -6.24 18.16 -7.32
C GLU A 73 -7.41 18.41 -6.35
N ARG A 74 -7.55 17.57 -5.32
CA ARG A 74 -8.63 17.62 -4.34
C ARG A 74 -8.29 18.43 -3.09
N THR A 75 -7.04 18.82 -2.91
CA THR A 75 -6.54 19.53 -1.72
C THR A 75 -5.85 20.86 -2.04
N ALA A 76 -5.70 21.20 -3.32
CA ALA A 76 -5.22 22.49 -3.82
C ALA A 76 -6.25 23.62 -3.76
#